data_AF-A0A1F3T909-F1
#
_entry.id   AF-A0A1F3T909-F1
#
_cell.length_a   1.000
_cell.length_b   1.000
_cell.length_c   1.000
_cell.angle_alpha   90.00
_cell.angle_beta   90.00
_cell.angle_gamma   90.00
#
_symmetry.space_group_name_H-M   'P 1'
#
loop_
_entity.id
_entity.type
_entity.pdbx_description
1 polymer ?
#
loop_
_entity_poly.entity_id
_entity_poly.type
_entity_poly.pdbx_seq_one_letter_code
_entity_poly.pdbx_strand_id
1 'polypeptide(L)'
;MDLLQRKKIILKKRGIAFAIDYFLIMIIHKSIMLSFSAFLTNFLFHLPDKIIQEALNNVQDTSLLISFIVFWGYFITSYYLGNGQTPGKVFLGLRIYGVNQYPTLKESTLRTLGYFCCFITLSVLFVIPYFNKSKKGIPDWMSGTFVEYEDFVPAIDSNVIPFVQPELFPLESEDKKSA
;
A
#
# COMPACT_ATOMS: atom_id res chain seq x y z
N MET A 1 -10.82 -24.64 7.08
CA MET A 1 -10.46 -23.45 7.88
C MET A 1 -11.68 -22.55 7.96
N ASP A 2 -12.10 -22.16 9.17
CA ASP A 2 -13.20 -21.22 9.36
C ASP A 2 -12.92 -19.88 8.64
N LEU A 3 -13.92 -19.31 7.97
CA LEU A 3 -13.82 -18.08 7.18
C LEU A 3 -13.24 -16.92 8.00
N LEU A 4 -13.59 -16.87 9.28
CA LEU A 4 -13.15 -15.83 10.20
C LEU A 4 -11.65 -15.98 10.57
N GLN A 5 -11.18 -17.23 10.70
CA GLN A 5 -9.76 -17.53 10.89
C GLN A 5 -8.94 -17.20 9.64
N ARG A 6 -9.46 -17.53 8.45
CA ARG A 6 -8.83 -17.15 7.17
C ARG A 6 -8.64 -15.65 7.05
N LYS A 7 -9.68 -14.85 7.32
CA LYS A 7 -9.62 -13.37 7.26
C LYS A 7 -8.60 -12.79 8.23
N LYS A 8 -8.47 -13.35 9.45
CA LYS A 8 -7.46 -12.92 10.44
C LYS A 8 -6.04 -13.21 9.95
N ILE A 9 -5.79 -14.37 9.36
CA ILE A 9 -4.46 -14.74 8.83
C ILE A 9 -4.08 -13.81 7.68
N ILE A 10 -5.00 -13.56 6.75
CA ILE A 10 -4.79 -12.64 5.64
C ILE A 10 -4.47 -11.23 6.18
N LEU A 11 -5.21 -10.73 7.17
CA LEU A 11 -4.94 -9.41 7.75
C LEU A 11 -3.51 -9.32 8.33
N LYS A 12 -3.05 -10.35 9.07
CA LYS A 12 -1.69 -10.39 9.60
C LYS A 12 -0.65 -10.39 8.48
N LYS A 13 -0.82 -11.25 7.47
CA LYS A 13 0.08 -11.31 6.30
C LYS A 13 0.13 -9.97 5.56
N ARG A 14 -1.00 -9.27 5.44
CA ARG A 14 -1.04 -7.94 4.83
C ARG A 14 -0.22 -6.90 5.59
N GLY A 15 -0.26 -6.94 6.92
CA GLY A 15 0.59 -6.08 7.76
C GLY A 15 2.07 -6.38 7.58
N ILE A 16 2.44 -7.67 7.54
CA ILE A 16 3.81 -8.12 7.30
C ILE A 16 4.28 -7.73 5.89
N ALA A 17 3.44 -7.93 4.85
CA ALA A 17 3.75 -7.48 3.49
C ALA A 17 4.04 -5.99 3.45
N PHE A 18 3.22 -5.16 4.11
CA PHE A 18 3.44 -3.72 4.18
C PHE A 18 4.75 -3.37 4.91
N ALA A 19 5.09 -4.09 5.99
CA ALA A 19 6.37 -3.90 6.69
C ALA A 19 7.58 -4.25 5.80
N ILE A 20 7.50 -5.35 5.03
CA ILE A 20 8.53 -5.73 4.06
C ILE A 20 8.66 -4.66 2.97
N ASP A 21 7.53 -4.22 2.40
CA ASP A 21 7.51 -3.17 1.38
C ASP A 21 8.11 -1.86 1.91
N TYR A 22 7.79 -1.48 3.15
CA TYR A 22 8.35 -0.30 3.80
C TYR A 22 9.86 -0.43 4.02
N PHE A 23 10.33 -1.61 4.42
CA PHE A 23 11.76 -1.89 4.55
C PHE A 23 12.49 -1.76 3.20
N LEU A 24 11.92 -2.27 2.11
CA LEU A 24 12.47 -2.10 0.77
C LEU A 24 12.51 -0.63 0.35
N ILE A 25 11.45 0.14 0.61
CA ILE A 25 11.42 1.59 0.36
C ILE A 25 12.53 2.31 1.14
N MET A 26 12.75 1.96 2.41
CA MET A 26 13.82 2.54 3.22
C MET A 26 15.21 2.23 2.64
N ILE A 27 15.43 0.99 2.19
CA ILE A 27 16.68 0.60 1.52
C ILE A 27 16.87 1.43 0.25
N ILE A 28 15.86 1.50 -0.64
CA ILE A 28 15.93 2.25 -1.89
C ILE A 28 16.25 3.72 -1.61
N HIS A 29 15.54 4.34 -0.66
CA HIS A 29 15.76 5.73 -0.27
C HIS A 29 17.21 5.96 0.22
N LYS A 30 17.70 5.10 1.14
CA LYS A 30 19.06 5.20 1.65
C LYS A 30 20.11 4.95 0.57
N SER A 31 19.88 4.02 -0.34
CA SER A 31 20.78 3.75 -1.46
C SER A 31 20.89 4.93 -2.41
N ILE A 32 19.78 5.62 -2.71
CA ILE A 32 19.79 6.84 -3.53
C ILE A 32 20.59 7.95 -2.85
N MET A 33 20.32 8.21 -1.57
CA MET A 33 21.01 9.23 -0.78
C MET A 33 22.52 8.95 -0.68
N LEU A 34 22.88 7.69 -0.42
CA LEU A 34 24.27 7.24 -0.35
C LEU A 34 24.97 7.38 -1.69
N SER A 35 24.34 6.97 -2.78
CA SER A 35 24.91 7.05 -4.13
C SER A 35 25.16 8.51 -4.53
N PHE A 36 24.22 9.41 -4.22
CA PHE A 36 24.38 10.83 -4.52
C PHE A 36 25.47 11.48 -3.66
N SER A 37 25.53 11.16 -2.36
CA SER A 37 26.61 11.64 -1.48
C SER A 37 27.99 11.12 -1.92
N ALA A 38 28.06 9.85 -2.31
CA ALA A 38 29.28 9.25 -2.87
C ALA A 38 29.67 9.91 -4.19
N PHE A 39 28.70 10.23 -5.05
CA PHE A 39 28.96 10.96 -6.30
C PHE A 39 29.54 12.36 -6.03
N LEU A 40 28.95 13.13 -5.12
CA LEU A 40 29.46 14.47 -4.77
C LEU A 40 30.90 14.41 -4.24
N THR A 41 31.20 13.44 -3.38
CA THR A 41 32.53 13.33 -2.74
C THR A 41 33.60 12.77 -3.67
N ASN A 42 33.27 11.76 -4.49
CA ASN A 42 34.25 11.08 -5.33
C ASN A 42 34.42 11.73 -6.70
N PHE A 43 33.35 12.32 -7.26
CA PHE A 43 33.39 12.89 -8.62
C PHE A 43 33.67 14.40 -8.61
N LEU A 44 33.20 15.12 -7.59
CA LEU A 44 33.38 16.58 -7.47
C LEU A 44 34.50 16.98 -6.50
N PHE A 45 35.48 16.11 -6.26
CA PHE A 45 36.58 16.33 -5.32
C PHE A 45 37.45 17.56 -5.64
N HIS A 46 37.42 18.07 -6.87
CA HIS A 46 38.10 19.30 -7.27
C HIS A 46 37.41 20.58 -6.78
N LEU A 47 36.15 20.49 -6.31
CA LEU A 47 35.45 21.65 -5.75
C LEU A 47 35.94 21.95 -4.32
N PRO A 48 35.88 23.21 -3.89
CA PRO A 48 36.14 23.57 -2.50
C PRO A 48 35.24 22.80 -1.53
N ASP A 49 35.81 22.30 -0.43
CA ASP A 49 35.10 21.50 0.58
C ASP A 49 33.81 22.17 1.06
N LYS A 50 33.81 23.51 1.19
CA LYS A 50 32.64 24.28 1.61
C LYS A 50 31.42 24.04 0.69
N ILE A 51 31.63 23.98 -0.63
CA ILE A 51 30.56 23.76 -1.61
C ILE A 51 30.04 22.32 -1.51
N ILE A 52 30.93 21.35 -1.32
CA ILE A 52 30.56 19.94 -1.17
C ILE A 52 29.73 19.75 0.10
N GLN A 53 30.13 20.34 1.22
CA GLN A 53 29.39 20.24 2.49
C GLN A 53 28.02 20.92 2.41
N GLU A 54 27.92 22.08 1.77
CA GLU A 54 26.65 22.76 1.53
C GLU A 54 25.71 21.91 0.66
N ALA A 55 26.24 21.31 -0.41
CA ALA A 55 25.47 20.38 -1.25
C ALA A 55 25.01 19.14 -0.47
N LEU A 56 25.85 18.55 0.39
CA LEU A 56 25.48 17.40 1.23
C LEU A 56 24.36 17.74 2.23
N ASN A 57 24.41 18.93 2.84
CA ASN A 57 23.35 19.39 3.73
C ASN A 57 22.03 19.57 2.98
N ASN A 58 22.07 20.20 1.79
CA ASN A 58 20.89 20.37 0.94
C ASN A 58 20.26 19.04 0.50
N VAL A 59 21.07 18.01 0.30
CA VAL A 59 20.59 16.64 -0.01
C VAL A 59 19.79 16.10 1.17
N GLN A 60 20.26 16.32 2.39
CA GLN A 60 19.54 15.89 3.59
C GLN A 60 18.22 16.67 3.79
N ASP A 61 18.21 17.96 3.49
CA ASP A 61 17.00 18.79 3.56
C ASP A 61 15.94 18.36 2.51
N THR A 62 16.38 17.89 1.35
CA THR A 62 15.49 17.35 0.30
C THR A 62 15.04 15.91 0.52
N SER A 63 15.49 15.26 1.61
CA SER A 63 15.17 13.85 1.90
C SER A 63 13.67 13.54 2.00
N LEU A 64 12.86 14.48 2.49
CA LEU A 64 11.41 14.31 2.59
C LEU A 64 10.76 14.21 1.19
N LEU A 65 11.15 15.11 0.28
CA LEU A 65 10.65 15.11 -1.10
C LEU A 65 11.06 13.83 -1.82
N ILE A 66 12.31 13.39 -1.66
CA ILE A 66 12.78 12.12 -2.24
C ILE A 66 11.99 10.95 -1.66
N SER A 67 11.76 10.93 -0.33
CA SER A 67 10.96 9.89 0.33
C SER A 67 9.53 9.82 -0.22
N PHE A 68 8.91 10.97 -0.47
CA PHE A 68 7.59 11.06 -1.08
C PHE A 68 7.59 10.45 -2.49
N ILE A 69 8.53 10.86 -3.35
CA ILE A 69 8.63 10.34 -4.72
C ILE A 69 8.88 8.83 -4.72
N VAL A 70 9.81 8.34 -3.89
CA VAL A 70 10.12 6.91 -3.81
C VAL A 70 8.91 6.11 -3.30
N PHE A 71 8.21 6.60 -2.28
CA PHE A 71 7.02 5.93 -1.74
C PHE A 71 5.91 5.80 -2.79
N TRP A 72 5.56 6.91 -3.43
CA TRP A 72 4.49 6.94 -4.44
C TRP A 72 4.89 6.14 -5.69
N GLY A 73 6.11 6.36 -6.19
CA GLY A 73 6.64 5.65 -7.34
C GLY A 73 6.74 4.15 -7.11
N TYR A 74 7.19 3.71 -5.93
CA TYR A 74 7.28 2.29 -5.58
C TYR A 74 5.90 1.63 -5.59
N PHE A 75 4.92 2.18 -4.87
CA PHE A 75 3.61 1.54 -4.75
C PHE A 75 2.82 1.57 -6.05
N ILE A 76 2.78 2.70 -6.77
CA ILE A 76 2.05 2.80 -8.04
C ILE A 76 2.66 1.85 -9.07
N THR A 77 3.98 1.89 -9.25
CA THR A 77 4.67 1.03 -10.23
C THR A 77 4.53 -0.44 -9.86
N SER A 78 4.69 -0.80 -8.58
CA SER A 78 4.54 -2.18 -8.13
C SER A 78 3.13 -2.70 -8.34
N TYR A 79 2.09 -1.94 -7.98
CA TYR A 79 0.71 -2.38 -8.18
C TYR A 79 0.32 -2.44 -9.65
N TYR A 80 0.76 -1.49 -10.46
CA TYR A 80 0.40 -1.44 -11.87
C TYR A 80 1.15 -2.49 -12.70
N LEU A 81 2.48 -2.59 -12.56
CA LEU A 81 3.28 -3.57 -13.30
C LEU A 81 3.17 -4.98 -12.71
N GLY A 82 2.98 -5.10 -11.40
CA GLY A 82 2.83 -6.36 -10.69
C GLY A 82 1.40 -6.89 -10.64
N ASN A 83 0.48 -6.37 -11.46
CA ASN A 83 -0.92 -6.82 -11.53
C ASN A 83 -1.59 -6.93 -10.14
N GLY A 84 -1.34 -5.94 -9.27
CA GLY A 84 -1.86 -5.90 -7.89
C GLY A 84 -0.99 -6.57 -6.84
N GLN A 85 0.26 -6.91 -7.17
CA GLN A 85 1.22 -7.45 -6.22
C GLN A 85 2.36 -6.45 -5.98
N THR A 86 2.65 -6.17 -4.71
CA THR A 86 3.92 -5.56 -4.31
C THR A 86 4.92 -6.66 -3.98
N PRO A 87 6.24 -6.40 -4.06
CA PRO A 87 7.26 -7.38 -3.67
C PRO A 87 6.98 -8.06 -2.34
N GLY A 88 6.60 -7.31 -1.29
CA GLY A 88 6.23 -7.88 0.02
C GLY A 88 4.98 -8.78 -0.03
N LYS A 89 4.04 -8.52 -0.94
CA LYS A 89 2.86 -9.38 -1.16
C LYS A 89 3.18 -10.62 -1.97
N VAL A 90 4.09 -10.52 -2.96
CA VAL A 90 4.60 -11.68 -3.70
C VAL A 90 5.23 -12.68 -2.74
N PHE A 91 6.09 -12.21 -1.81
CA PHE A 91 6.70 -13.08 -0.79
C PHE A 91 5.69 -13.81 0.11
N LEU A 92 4.49 -13.26 0.28
CA LEU A 92 3.43 -13.84 1.13
C LEU A 92 2.31 -14.54 0.35
N GLY A 93 2.44 -14.64 -0.98
CA GLY A 93 1.45 -15.24 -1.88
C GLY A 93 0.11 -14.51 -1.88
N LEU A 94 0.13 -13.18 -1.69
CA LEU A 94 -1.06 -12.34 -1.67
C LEU A 94 -1.18 -11.56 -2.98
N ARG A 95 -2.42 -11.37 -3.44
CA ARG A 95 -2.74 -10.54 -4.61
C ARG A 95 -3.91 -9.62 -4.30
N ILE A 96 -3.85 -8.41 -4.85
CA ILE A 96 -4.99 -7.49 -4.87
C ILE A 96 -5.82 -7.76 -6.12
N TYR A 97 -7.12 -7.87 -5.93
CA TYR A 97 -8.08 -7.95 -7.02
C TYR A 97 -8.91 -6.66 -7.08
N GLY A 98 -9.00 -6.11 -8.29
CA GLY A 98 -9.85 -4.97 -8.62
C GLY A 98 -11.23 -5.40 -9.09
N VAL A 99 -12.05 -4.43 -9.50
CA VAL A 99 -13.40 -4.70 -10.03
C VAL A 99 -13.32 -5.59 -11.29
N ASN A 100 -12.31 -5.37 -12.13
CA ASN A 100 -12.08 -6.10 -13.39
C ASN A 100 -10.92 -7.10 -13.28
N GLN A 101 -10.86 -7.87 -12.18
CA GLN A 101 -9.79 -8.82 -11.82
C GLN A 101 -8.48 -8.16 -11.39
N TYR A 102 -7.83 -7.40 -12.26
CA TYR A 102 -6.57 -6.72 -11.95
C TYR A 102 -6.81 -5.25 -11.60
N PRO A 103 -6.02 -4.68 -10.67
CA PRO A 103 -6.19 -3.28 -10.31
C PRO A 103 -5.75 -2.38 -11.45
N THR A 104 -6.65 -1.48 -11.82
CA THR A 104 -6.39 -0.39 -12.74
C THR A 104 -5.40 0.63 -12.13
N LEU A 105 -4.86 1.51 -12.95
CA LEU A 105 -4.00 2.60 -12.49
C LEU A 105 -4.73 3.49 -11.45
N LYS A 106 -6.03 3.72 -11.63
CA LYS A 106 -6.85 4.51 -10.70
C LYS A 106 -6.96 3.82 -9.33
N GLU A 107 -7.28 2.53 -9.31
CA GLU A 107 -7.39 1.75 -8.07
C GLU A 107 -6.03 1.68 -7.35
N SER A 108 -4.93 1.51 -8.10
CA SER A 108 -3.56 1.50 -7.57
C SER A 108 -3.16 2.84 -6.93
N THR A 109 -3.50 3.95 -7.58
CA THR A 109 -3.26 5.30 -7.06
C THR A 109 -4.11 5.60 -5.83
N LEU A 110 -5.41 5.28 -5.86
CA LEU A 110 -6.32 5.46 -4.70
C LEU A 110 -5.87 4.63 -3.50
N ARG A 111 -5.35 3.43 -3.75
CA ARG A 111 -4.80 2.57 -2.71
C ARG A 111 -3.53 3.17 -2.10
N THR A 112 -2.64 3.70 -2.94
CA THR A 112 -1.41 4.39 -2.51
C THR A 112 -1.75 5.63 -1.68
N LEU A 113 -2.75 6.40 -2.11
CA LEU A 113 -3.29 7.52 -1.35
C LEU A 113 -3.83 7.06 0.01
N GLY A 114 -4.56 5.94 0.07
CA GLY A 114 -5.02 5.36 1.33
C GLY A 114 -3.88 4.98 2.28
N TYR A 115 -2.78 4.43 1.76
CA TYR A 115 -1.57 4.19 2.57
C TYR A 115 -0.93 5.50 3.05
N PHE A 116 -0.90 6.53 2.20
CA PHE A 116 -0.40 7.85 2.56
C PHE A 116 -1.25 8.52 3.67
N CYS A 117 -2.58 8.42 3.61
CA CYS A 117 -3.47 8.85 4.69
C CYS A 117 -3.20 8.10 6.01
N CYS A 118 -2.96 6.79 5.93
CA CYS A 118 -2.56 6.00 7.11
C CYS A 118 -1.20 6.44 7.67
N PHE A 119 -0.27 6.84 6.79
CA PHE A 119 1.05 7.33 7.20
C PHE A 119 0.98 8.69 7.91
N ILE A 120 0.24 9.65 7.37
CA ILE A 120 0.03 10.98 7.98
C ILE A 120 -0.59 10.87 9.37
N THR A 121 -1.51 9.93 9.56
CA THR A 121 -2.19 9.68 10.84
C THR A 121 -1.39 8.80 11.79
N LEU A 122 -0.05 8.76 11.64
CA LEU A 122 0.87 8.00 12.48
C LEU A 122 0.49 6.52 12.62
N SER A 123 0.01 5.92 11.54
CA SER A 123 -0.39 4.51 11.46
C SER A 123 -1.58 4.09 12.34
N VAL A 124 -2.27 5.04 13.00
CA VAL A 124 -3.46 4.74 13.82
C VAL A 124 -4.54 4.05 12.98
N LEU A 125 -4.68 4.46 11.72
CA LEU A 125 -5.69 3.91 10.81
C LEU A 125 -5.40 2.46 10.37
N PHE A 126 -4.19 1.93 10.57
CA PHE A 126 -3.90 0.51 10.35
C PHE A 126 -4.50 -0.40 11.43
N VAL A 127 -4.95 0.17 12.56
CA VAL A 127 -5.58 -0.59 13.64
C VAL A 127 -7.08 -0.81 13.37
N ILE A 128 -7.73 0.08 12.61
CA ILE A 128 -9.17 -0.01 12.26
C ILE A 128 -9.59 -1.37 11.69
N PRO A 129 -8.85 -2.00 10.76
CA PRO A 129 -9.15 -3.34 10.26
C PRO A 129 -9.25 -4.41 11.35
N TYR A 130 -8.55 -4.26 12.48
CA TYR A 130 -8.60 -5.24 13.57
C TYR A 130 -9.93 -5.23 14.31
N PHE A 131 -10.57 -4.06 14.40
CA PHE A 131 -11.86 -3.90 15.06
C PHE A 131 -13.05 -4.17 14.12
N ASN A 132 -12.90 -3.93 12.81
CA ASN A 132 -14.00 -4.15 11.87
C ASN A 132 -14.24 -5.66 11.59
N LYS A 133 -15.50 -6.08 11.43
CA LYS A 133 -15.90 -7.46 11.06
C LYS A 133 -15.39 -7.85 9.66
N SER A 134 -15.24 -6.89 8.75
CA SER A 134 -14.81 -7.17 7.38
C SER A 134 -13.31 -7.18 7.15
N LYS A 135 -12.50 -6.79 8.15
CA LYS A 135 -11.03 -6.75 8.07
C LYS A 135 -10.48 -5.95 6.87
N LYS A 136 -11.30 -5.06 6.29
CA LYS A 136 -10.92 -4.10 5.25
C LYS A 136 -10.29 -2.87 5.91
N GLY A 137 -9.23 -2.34 5.31
CA GLY A 137 -8.62 -1.09 5.72
C GLY A 137 -8.98 0.08 4.81
N ILE A 138 -8.58 1.27 5.21
CA ILE A 138 -8.76 2.49 4.43
C ILE A 138 -8.22 2.36 2.99
N PRO A 139 -7.04 1.76 2.76
CA PRO A 139 -6.56 1.54 1.39
C PRO A 139 -7.50 0.64 0.56
N ASP A 140 -8.19 -0.31 1.19
CA ASP A 140 -9.17 -1.18 0.50
C ASP A 140 -10.47 -0.43 0.22
N TRP A 141 -10.94 0.39 1.16
CA TRP A 141 -12.16 1.18 0.99
C TRP A 141 -12.00 2.24 -0.08
N MET A 142 -10.88 2.95 -0.09
CA MET A 142 -10.63 4.01 -1.08
C MET A 142 -10.45 3.47 -2.49
N SER A 143 -9.86 2.28 -2.63
CA SER A 143 -9.63 1.68 -3.95
C SER A 143 -10.75 0.76 -4.40
N GLY A 144 -11.69 0.39 -3.54
CA GLY A 144 -12.70 -0.62 -3.83
C GLY A 144 -12.14 -2.03 -4.03
N THR A 145 -10.85 -2.25 -3.73
CA THR A 145 -10.16 -3.52 -3.99
C THR A 145 -10.17 -4.44 -2.77
N PHE A 146 -9.94 -5.74 -2.99
CA PHE A 146 -9.79 -6.73 -1.92
C PHE A 146 -8.50 -7.54 -2.09
N VAL A 147 -8.04 -8.15 -0.99
CA VAL A 147 -6.80 -8.93 -0.96
C VAL A 147 -7.13 -10.38 -0.66
N GLU A 148 -6.67 -11.28 -1.53
CA GLU A 148 -6.81 -12.72 -1.36
C GLU A 148 -5.49 -13.43 -1.71
N TYR A 149 -5.46 -14.75 -1.51
CA TYR A 149 -4.35 -15.59 -1.97
C TYR A 149 -4.28 -15.64 -3.49
N GLU A 150 -3.09 -15.81 -4.04
CA GLU A 150 -2.88 -15.85 -5.50
C GLU A 150 -3.63 -16.99 -6.20
N ASP A 151 -3.80 -18.14 -5.53
CA ASP A 151 -4.56 -19.29 -6.03
C ASP A 151 -6.08 -19.02 -6.09
N PHE A 152 -6.53 -17.85 -5.64
CA PHE A 152 -7.92 -17.45 -5.76
C PHE A 152 -8.25 -17.15 -7.22
N VAL A 153 -9.10 -18.00 -7.80
CA VAL A 153 -9.71 -17.75 -9.10
C VAL A 153 -10.90 -16.82 -8.87
N PRO A 154 -10.85 -15.53 -9.30
CA PRO A 154 -12.03 -14.68 -9.26
C PRO A 154 -13.08 -15.30 -10.18
N ALA A 155 -14.28 -15.59 -9.68
CA ALA A 155 -15.38 -16.00 -10.52
C ALA A 155 -15.60 -14.90 -11.58
N ILE A 156 -15.38 -15.23 -12.85
CA ILE A 156 -15.66 -14.35 -13.99
C ILE A 156 -17.18 -14.35 -14.21
N ASP A 157 -17.94 -14.01 -13.18
CA ASP A 157 -19.33 -13.69 -13.35
C ASP A 157 -19.45 -12.18 -13.19
N SER A 158 -19.66 -11.52 -14.33
CA SER A 158 -19.93 -10.08 -14.43
C SER A 158 -21.11 -9.61 -13.56
N ASN A 159 -21.84 -10.51 -12.90
CA ASN A 159 -22.91 -10.21 -11.96
C ASN A 159 -22.70 -10.69 -10.51
N VAL A 160 -21.54 -11.28 -10.16
CA VAL A 160 -21.31 -11.80 -8.79
C VAL A 160 -19.92 -11.42 -8.26
N ILE A 161 -19.69 -10.13 -8.10
CA ILE A 161 -19.10 -9.66 -6.85
C ILE A 161 -20.15 -8.69 -6.30
N PRO A 162 -21.03 -9.11 -5.37
CA PRO A 162 -21.72 -8.11 -4.61
C PRO A 162 -20.61 -7.29 -3.98
N PHE A 163 -20.65 -6.01 -4.28
CA PHE A 163 -20.22 -4.94 -3.41
C PHE A 163 -20.70 -5.25 -1.99
N VAL A 164 -20.03 -6.15 -1.29
CA VAL A 164 -20.12 -6.26 0.16
C VAL A 164 -19.14 -5.23 0.66
N GLN A 165 -19.52 -3.96 0.47
CA GLN A 165 -19.36 -3.04 1.58
C GLN A 165 -20.02 -3.73 2.77
N PRO A 166 -19.30 -4.09 3.85
CA PRO A 166 -20.00 -4.10 5.11
C PRO A 166 -20.61 -2.71 5.23
N GLU A 167 -21.94 -2.63 5.17
CA GLU A 167 -22.63 -1.42 5.56
C GLU A 167 -22.03 -0.97 6.90
N LEU A 168 -21.48 0.24 6.91
CA LEU A 168 -20.88 0.83 8.11
C LEU A 168 -21.97 1.10 9.19
N PHE A 169 -23.24 0.98 8.79
CA PHE A 169 -24.42 1.05 9.62
C PHE A 169 -25.41 -0.01 9.14
N PRO A 170 -25.85 -0.97 9.97
CA PRO A 170 -26.99 -1.79 9.58
C PRO A 170 -28.17 -0.85 9.36
N LEU A 171 -28.66 -0.78 8.13
CA LEU A 171 -29.96 -0.16 7.88
C LEU A 171 -30.97 -0.95 8.70
N GLU A 172 -31.62 -0.23 9.59
CA GLU A 172 -32.68 -0.72 10.46
C GLU A 172 -33.69 -1.48 9.61
N SER A 173 -33.93 -2.74 9.97
CA SER A 173 -34.85 -3.63 9.30
C SER A 173 -36.26 -3.06 9.33
N GLU A 174 -36.73 -2.45 8.24
CA GLU A 174 -38.15 -2.33 7.97
C GLU A 174 -38.71 -3.70 7.56
N ASP A 175 -38.88 -4.55 8.56
CA ASP A 175 -39.86 -5.63 8.53
C ASP A 175 -41.01 -5.22 9.44
N LYS A 176 -42.03 -4.57 8.86
CA LYS A 176 -43.39 -4.65 9.39
C LYS A 176 -44.44 -4.27 8.35
N LYS A 177 -45.18 -5.32 7.98
CA LYS A 177 -46.60 -5.36 7.56
C LYS A 177 -46.85 -5.51 6.06
N SER A 178 -46.80 -6.78 5.64
CA SER A 178 -47.97 -7.36 4.97
C SER A 178 -49.02 -7.72 6.03
N ALA A 179 -50.11 -6.97 6.07
CA ALA A 179 -51.43 -7.36 6.57
C ALA A 179 -52.45 -6.34 6.05
#